data_AF-A0A6I2YWB6-F1
#
_entry.id   AF-A0A6I2YWB6-F1
#
_cell.length_a   1.000
_cell.length_b   1.000
_cell.length_c   1.000
_cell.angle_alpha   90.00
_cell.angle_beta   90.00
_cell.angle_gamma   90.00
#
_symmetry.space_group_name_H-M   'P 1'
#
loop_
_entity.id
_entity.type
_entity.pdbx_description
1 polymer ?
#
loop_
_entity_poly.entity_id
_entity_poly.type
_entity_poly.pdbx_seq_one_letter_code
_entity_poly.pdbx_strand_id
1 'polypeptide(L)'
;MNKDPQGANEDAFDEQELIRSEFDSIVSGLSLDESSPTTYLDELDHLDSSHHNEGFIAPNPPVQTPRSFFLSAKLAIVSWFRRGYHEDDGVEL
;
A
#
# COMPACT_ATOMS: atom_id res chain seq x y z
N MET A 1 -29.64 62.20 32.80
CA MET A 1 -29.00 60.89 32.67
C MET A 1 -29.54 60.22 31.42
N ASN A 2 -28.81 60.26 30.31
CA ASN A 2 -29.08 59.44 29.13
C ASN A 2 -27.80 58.64 28.85
N LYS A 3 -27.90 57.31 28.85
CA LYS A 3 -26.80 56.38 28.59
C LYS A 3 -27.07 55.80 27.20
N ASP A 4 -26.25 56.17 26.22
CA ASP A 4 -26.38 55.67 24.86
C ASP A 4 -26.04 54.17 24.79
N PRO A 5 -26.71 53.37 23.92
CA PRO A 5 -26.45 51.94 23.77
C PRO A 5 -25.25 51.73 22.83
N GLN A 6 -24.04 52.01 23.31
CA GLN A 6 -22.81 51.85 22.52
C GLN A 6 -22.17 50.45 22.62
N GLY A 7 -22.72 49.53 23.41
CA GLY A 7 -22.06 48.24 23.67
C GLY A 7 -22.26 47.15 22.60
N ALA A 8 -23.27 47.23 21.74
CA ALA A 8 -23.68 46.06 20.93
C ALA A 8 -22.89 45.84 19.63
N ASN A 9 -22.09 46.82 19.18
CA ASN A 9 -21.35 46.72 17.91
C ASN A 9 -19.88 46.32 18.09
N GLU A 10 -19.28 46.61 19.24
CA GLU A 10 -17.88 46.23 19.55
C GLU A 10 -17.80 44.71 19.77
N ASP A 11 -18.76 44.14 20.50
CA ASP A 11 -18.87 42.69 20.75
C ASP A 11 -18.92 41.87 19.44
N ALA A 12 -19.66 42.34 18.43
CA ALA A 12 -19.77 41.64 17.15
C ALA A 12 -18.46 41.65 16.35
N PHE A 13 -17.73 42.77 16.36
CA PHE A 13 -16.42 42.87 15.68
C PHE A 13 -15.38 41.97 16.36
N ASP A 14 -15.37 41.94 17.70
CA ASP A 14 -14.47 41.10 18.49
C ASP A 14 -14.74 39.60 18.30
N GLU A 15 -16.01 39.19 18.19
CA GLU A 15 -16.40 37.81 17.85
C GLU A 15 -15.89 37.39 16.47
N GLN A 16 -15.96 38.27 15.47
CA GLN A 16 -15.52 37.98 14.11
C GLN A 16 -14.00 37.89 14.00
N GLU A 17 -13.28 38.69 14.78
CA GLU A 17 -11.82 38.60 14.89
C GLU A 17 -11.39 37.32 15.61
N LEU A 18 -12.11 36.95 16.68
CA LEU A 18 -11.89 35.71 17.42
C LEU A 18 -12.09 34.48 16.52
N ILE A 19 -13.18 34.43 15.74
CA ILE A 19 -13.48 33.35 14.79
C ILE A 19 -12.39 33.20 13.73
N ARG A 20 -11.86 34.31 13.20
CA ARG A 20 -10.78 34.29 12.19
C ARG A 20 -9.47 33.77 12.77
N SER A 21 -9.13 34.19 13.98
CA SER A 21 -7.92 33.74 14.70
C SER A 21 -7.97 32.24 14.98
N GLU A 22 -9.12 31.73 15.41
CA GLU A 22 -9.32 30.30 15.65
C GLU A 22 -9.24 29.49 14.35
N PHE A 23 -9.83 29.99 13.27
CA PHE A 23 -9.75 29.36 11.95
C PHE A 23 -8.31 29.31 11.42
N ASP A 24 -7.57 30.41 11.47
CA ASP A 24 -6.17 30.46 11.04
C ASP A 24 -5.28 29.53 11.88
N SER A 25 -5.58 29.38 13.17
CA SER A 25 -4.90 28.42 14.05
C SER A 25 -5.12 26.98 13.60
N ILE A 26 -6.36 26.60 13.26
CA ILE A 26 -6.69 25.27 12.73
C ILE A 26 -6.02 25.04 11.37
N VAL A 27 -6.07 26.03 10.48
CA VAL A 27 -5.48 25.94 9.13
C VAL A 27 -3.95 25.89 9.19
N SER A 28 -3.31 26.60 10.11
CA SER A 28 -1.85 26.56 10.29
C SER A 28 -1.33 25.23 10.85
N GLY A 29 -2.17 24.51 11.60
CA GLY A 29 -1.89 23.16 12.09
C GLY A 29 -2.18 22.05 11.08
N LEU A 30 -2.87 22.38 9.98
CA LEU A 30 -2.95 21.52 8.81
C LEU A 30 -1.63 21.66 8.05
N SER A 31 -0.63 20.89 8.46
CA SER A 31 0.45 20.54 7.56
C SER A 31 -0.20 19.97 6.30
N LEU A 32 -0.16 20.74 5.21
CA LEU A 32 -0.18 20.18 3.87
C LEU A 32 1.05 19.29 3.84
N ASP A 33 0.86 18.02 4.20
CA ASP A 33 1.92 17.03 4.13
C ASP A 33 2.49 17.14 2.72
N GLU A 34 3.80 17.32 2.69
CA GLU A 34 4.58 17.67 1.53
C GLU A 34 4.07 16.80 0.37
N SER A 35 3.53 17.41 -0.68
CA SER A 35 3.29 16.67 -1.91
C SER A 35 4.66 16.18 -2.32
N SER A 36 4.97 14.92 -2.02
CA SER A 36 6.15 14.25 -2.54
C SER A 36 6.22 14.62 -4.03
N PRO A 37 7.42 14.91 -4.57
CA PRO A 37 7.57 15.19 -5.99
C PRO A 37 7.02 14.04 -6.86
N THR A 38 6.75 12.88 -6.26
CA THR A 38 5.96 11.78 -6.82
C THR A 38 4.58 11.74 -6.16
N THR A 39 3.53 11.71 -6.97
CA THR A 39 2.18 11.40 -6.48
C THR A 39 2.06 9.89 -6.24
N TYR A 40 1.12 9.45 -5.40
CA TYR A 40 0.76 8.03 -5.31
C TYR A 40 0.51 7.39 -6.69
N LEU A 41 -0.06 8.13 -7.65
CA LEU A 41 -0.25 7.65 -9.02
C LEU A 41 1.07 7.52 -9.80
N ASP A 42 2.07 8.38 -9.56
CA ASP A 42 3.40 8.24 -10.18
C ASP A 42 4.15 7.04 -9.58
N GLU A 43 3.97 6.77 -8.29
CA GLU A 43 4.53 5.58 -7.65
C GLU A 43 3.88 4.29 -8.17
N LEU A 44 2.56 4.29 -8.37
CA LEU A 44 1.86 3.18 -9.00
C LEU A 44 2.28 2.98 -10.46
N ASP A 45 2.44 4.06 -11.24
CA ASP A 45 2.90 4.00 -12.63
C ASP A 45 4.35 3.51 -12.70
N HIS A 46 5.19 3.91 -11.75
CA HIS A 46 6.57 3.44 -11.64
C HIS A 46 6.65 1.96 -11.24
N LEU A 47 5.78 1.51 -10.32
CA LEU A 47 5.65 0.09 -9.95
C LEU A 47 5.09 -0.74 -11.09
N ASP A 48 4.09 -0.26 -11.84
CA ASP A 48 3.54 -0.99 -12.99
C ASP A 48 4.56 -1.03 -14.14
N SER A 49 5.27 0.07 -14.40
CA SER A 49 6.34 0.16 -15.40
C SER A 49 7.56 -0.69 -15.02
N SER A 50 7.91 -0.79 -13.75
CA SER A 50 8.96 -1.70 -13.28
C SER A 50 8.49 -3.15 -13.37
N HIS A 51 7.27 -3.44 -12.89
CA HIS A 51 6.66 -4.77 -12.91
C HIS A 51 6.37 -5.29 -14.32
N HIS A 52 6.28 -4.44 -15.34
CA HIS A 52 6.21 -4.90 -16.74
C HIS A 52 7.45 -5.73 -17.14
N ASN A 53 8.60 -5.55 -16.47
CA ASN A 53 9.79 -6.40 -16.61
C ASN A 53 9.94 -7.47 -15.51
N GLU A 54 9.18 -7.38 -14.42
CA GLU A 54 9.17 -8.34 -13.28
C GLU A 54 7.99 -9.32 -13.33
N GLY A 55 7.11 -9.16 -14.32
CA GLY A 55 5.95 -10.01 -14.53
C GLY A 55 6.35 -11.47 -14.65
N PHE A 56 5.43 -12.38 -14.30
CA PHE A 56 5.67 -13.82 -14.42
C PHE A 56 6.10 -14.18 -15.85
N ILE A 57 7.39 -14.40 -16.04
CA ILE A 57 7.93 -14.98 -17.27
C ILE A 57 7.65 -16.47 -17.15
N ALA A 58 6.60 -16.91 -17.84
CA ALA A 58 6.31 -18.33 -17.92
C ALA A 58 7.57 -19.05 -18.40
N PRO A 59 8.08 -20.04 -17.66
CA PRO A 59 9.21 -20.83 -18.14
C PRO A 59 8.81 -21.46 -19.47
N ASN A 60 9.72 -21.47 -20.44
CA ASN A 60 9.52 -22.19 -21.70
C ASN A 60 10.09 -23.60 -21.56
N PRO A 61 9.30 -24.60 -21.10
CA PRO A 61 9.81 -25.94 -20.94
C PRO A 61 10.19 -26.53 -22.30
N PRO A 62 11.24 -27.37 -22.36
CA PRO A 62 11.53 -28.12 -23.57
C PRO A 62 10.34 -29.01 -23.92
N VAL A 63 10.07 -29.18 -25.22
CA VAL A 63 9.01 -30.06 -25.71
C VAL A 63 9.20 -31.48 -25.18
N GLN A 64 8.29 -31.93 -24.32
CA GLN A 64 8.34 -33.26 -23.75
C GLN A 64 7.73 -34.26 -24.73
N THR A 65 8.46 -35.32 -25.04
CA THR A 65 7.92 -36.45 -25.82
C THR A 65 7.15 -37.38 -24.87
N PRO A 66 6.13 -38.11 -25.35
CA PRO A 66 5.33 -39.00 -24.48
C PRO A 66 6.20 -40.04 -23.76
N ARG A 67 7.28 -40.52 -24.40
CA ARG A 67 8.23 -41.44 -23.77
C ARG A 67 8.97 -40.82 -22.58
N SER A 68 9.40 -39.57 -22.71
CA SER A 68 10.10 -38.83 -21.65
C SER A 68 9.19 -38.59 -20.44
N PHE A 69 7.90 -38.36 -20.67
CA PHE A 69 6.90 -38.23 -19.60
C PHE A 69 6.70 -39.54 -18.82
N PHE A 70 6.59 -40.69 -19.50
CA PHE A 70 6.46 -41.98 -18.78
C PHE A 70 7.74 -42.34 -18.01
N LEU A 71 8.91 -41.98 -18.54
CA LEU A 71 10.19 -42.14 -17.86
C LEU A 71 10.23 -41.28 -16.59
N SER A 72 9.90 -39.99 -16.68
CA SER A 72 9.89 -39.09 -15.52
C SER A 72 8.85 -39.50 -14.48
N ALA A 73 7.65 -39.91 -14.90
CA ALA A 73 6.61 -40.42 -14.01
C ALA A 73 7.06 -41.69 -13.26
N LYS A 74 7.66 -42.66 -13.95
CA LYS A 74 8.16 -43.89 -13.31
C LYS A 74 9.29 -43.60 -12.32
N LEU A 75 10.20 -42.69 -12.67
CA LEU A 75 11.29 -42.27 -11.78
C LEU A 75 10.75 -41.56 -10.53
N ALA A 76 9.76 -40.68 -10.67
CA ALA A 76 9.12 -40.01 -9.54
C ALA A 76 8.44 -41.01 -8.58
N ILE A 77 7.73 -42.01 -9.14
CA ILE A 77 7.09 -43.07 -8.34
C ILE A 77 8.15 -43.89 -7.58
N VAL A 78 9.24 -44.30 -8.26
CA VAL A 78 10.33 -45.04 -7.60
C VAL A 78 11.00 -44.18 -6.53
N SER A 79 11.20 -42.88 -6.77
CA SER A 79 11.75 -41.94 -5.78
C SER A 79 10.82 -41.78 -4.58
N TRP A 80 9.50 -41.72 -4.81
CA TRP A 80 8.50 -41.64 -3.75
C TRP A 80 8.49 -42.90 -2.88
N PHE A 81 8.50 -44.07 -3.50
CA PHE A 81 8.57 -45.36 -2.78
C PHE A 81 9.92 -45.60 -2.09
N ARG A 82 11.00 -44.95 -2.55
CA ARG A 82 12.32 -45.00 -1.91
C ARG A 82 12.55 -43.90 -0.87
N ARG A 83 11.61 -42.96 -0.72
CA ARG A 83 11.68 -41.94 0.32
C ARG A 83 11.34 -42.62 1.65
N GLY A 84 12.36 -43.11 2.34
CA GLY A 84 12.24 -43.43 3.76
C GLY A 84 11.71 -42.19 4.48
N TYR A 85 10.74 -42.38 5.36
CA TYR A 85 10.17 -41.32 6.20
C TYR A 85 11.33 -40.53 6.84
N HIS A 86 11.61 -39.34 6.31
CA HIS A 86 12.42 -38.37 7.03
C HIS A 86 11.42 -37.64 7.92
N GLU A 87 11.54 -37.87 9.22
CA GLU A 87 10.70 -37.29 10.28
C GLU A 87 10.99 -35.79 10.51
N ASP A 88 11.42 -35.07 9.46
CA ASP A 88 11.92 -33.68 9.50
C ASP A 88 11.09 -32.74 8.62
N ASP A 89 9.78 -33.00 8.48
CA ASP A 89 8.78 -31.96 8.22
C ASP A 89 7.96 -31.71 9.49
N GLY A 90 8.69 -31.38 10.57
CA GLY A 90 8.12 -30.79 11.75
C GLY A 90 7.38 -29.50 11.38
N VAL A 91 6.05 -29.53 11.41
CA VAL A 91 5.29 -28.34 11.79
C VAL A 91 5.68 -28.02 13.24
N GLU A 92 6.63 -27.10 13.42
CA GLU A 92 6.82 -26.42 14.70
C GLU A 92 5.54 -25.63 14.97
N LEU A 93 4.78 -26.06 15.99
CA LEU A 93 3.64 -25.34 16.54
C LEU A 93 4.10 -24.37 17.64
#